data_AF-A0A528WTC5-F1
#
_entry.id   AF-A0A528WTC5-F1
#
_cell.length_a   1.000
_cell.length_b   1.000
_cell.length_c   1.000
_cell.angle_alpha   90.00
_cell.angle_beta   90.00
_cell.angle_gamma   90.00
#
_symmetry.space_group_name_H-M   'P 1'
#
loop_
_entity.id
_entity.type
_entity.pdbx_description
1 polymer ?
#
loop_
_entity_poly.entity_id
_entity_poly.type
_entity_poly.pdbx_seq_one_letter_code
_entity_poly.pdbx_strand_id
1 'polypeptide(L)'
;RYPVEGAVFDPENPKTFITVATTRPETMLGDTAVAVHPDDERFRDLVGKNVILPIVGRRIPVVADEYSDPEKGSGAVKITPAHDFNDFEVGKRHKLPAINILTVEAAVKLKDNEDFLAGLEVTPERQAVWDELDGLDRFAARKKIVELMEAGGFLEKVEPHRHTVPHGDRGGVPIEPFLTDQWYVNAAELAKPAVASVREGRTNFVPKNWEKTYFDWMENIQPWCISRQLWWGHQIPAWYGPDGRVFVEKTEEEALAAAIEYYLALEGPWKAWVEDRLENFQPGEILTRDEDVLDTWFSSALWPFSTLGWPDQTPELKTYYQTDVLVTGFDIIFFWVARMMMMGLHFMDEEPFHTVYVHALVRDKNGQKMSKSKGNVIDPLDLIDEYGADALRFTLTVMAAQGRDVKLDPARIAGYRNFGTKLWNATRFAEMNEVARNDDFWLNDAKLAVNRWILTELTRAARAVTEGITSYRFNEAAGAAYRFVWNLFCDWYLELLKPVFMGTDEAAKAESRACVAFVLDEIYKLLHP
;
A
#
# COMPACT_ATOMS: atom_id res chain seq x y z
N ARG A 1 6.74 -21.02 33.23
CA ARG A 1 7.96 -21.07 34.09
C ARG A 1 8.97 -22.00 33.44
N TYR A 2 10.16 -21.52 33.10
CA TYR A 2 11.23 -22.31 32.49
C TYR A 2 12.28 -22.61 33.58
N PRO A 3 12.52 -23.89 33.93
CA PRO A 3 13.48 -24.25 34.96
C PRO A 3 14.90 -23.73 34.68
N VAL A 4 15.61 -23.25 35.69
CA VAL A 4 17.02 -22.87 35.57
C VAL A 4 17.88 -24.14 35.50
N GLU A 5 18.82 -24.19 34.56
CA GLU A 5 19.73 -25.33 34.42
C GLU A 5 20.49 -25.59 35.73
N GLY A 6 20.50 -26.86 36.17
CA GLY A 6 21.19 -27.28 37.39
C GLY A 6 20.44 -27.01 38.70
N ALA A 7 19.30 -26.32 38.66
CA ALA A 7 18.40 -26.18 39.80
C ALA A 7 17.30 -27.26 39.78
N VAL A 8 16.93 -27.78 40.96
CA VAL A 8 15.72 -28.61 41.08
C VAL A 8 14.52 -27.67 40.97
N PHE A 9 13.67 -27.89 39.96
CA PHE A 9 12.49 -27.07 39.75
C PHE A 9 11.55 -27.15 40.96
N ASP A 10 11.22 -25.98 41.52
CA ASP A 10 10.27 -25.83 42.61
C ASP A 10 9.40 -24.59 42.32
N PRO A 11 8.08 -24.76 42.05
CA PRO A 11 7.20 -23.64 41.71
C PRO A 11 7.05 -22.62 42.84
N GLU A 12 7.36 -22.98 44.09
CA GLU A 12 7.32 -22.09 45.25
C GLU A 12 8.64 -21.32 45.44
N ASN A 13 9.71 -21.71 44.75
CA ASN A 13 11.02 -21.08 44.82
C ASN A 13 11.40 -20.39 43.50
N PRO A 14 11.26 -19.05 43.40
CA PRO A 14 11.49 -18.29 42.18
C PRO A 14 12.97 -18.27 41.73
N LYS A 15 13.91 -18.80 42.52
CA LYS A 15 15.31 -18.96 42.11
C LYS A 15 15.53 -20.17 41.21
N THR A 16 14.55 -21.06 41.10
CA THR A 16 14.67 -22.33 40.36
C THR A 16 14.11 -22.25 38.94
N PHE A 17 13.47 -21.13 38.56
CA PHE A 17 12.89 -20.94 37.24
C PHE A 17 12.88 -19.45 36.84
N ILE A 18 12.64 -19.20 35.56
CA ILE A 18 12.26 -17.88 35.04
C ILE A 18 10.79 -17.92 34.56
N THR A 19 10.00 -16.91 34.90
CA THR A 19 8.65 -16.77 34.32
C THR A 19 8.74 -16.00 33.02
N VAL A 20 8.12 -16.53 31.97
CA VAL A 20 7.97 -15.86 30.67
C VAL A 20 6.48 -15.65 30.40
N ALA A 21 6.14 -14.49 29.85
CA ALA A 21 4.79 -14.18 29.36
C ALA A 21 4.73 -14.35 27.83
N THR A 22 3.70 -15.05 27.33
CA THR A 22 3.48 -15.22 25.87
C THR A 22 2.00 -15.33 25.54
N THR A 23 1.60 -14.77 24.39
CA THR A 23 0.27 -14.95 23.79
C THR A 23 0.21 -16.10 22.77
N ARG A 24 1.38 -16.66 22.41
CA ARG A 24 1.53 -17.79 21.47
C ARG A 24 2.27 -18.97 22.12
N PRO A 25 1.64 -19.69 23.08
CA PRO A 25 2.24 -20.87 23.71
C PRO A 25 2.76 -21.89 22.70
N GLU A 26 2.08 -22.08 21.57
CA GLU A 26 2.47 -23.03 20.54
C GLU A 26 3.86 -22.80 19.93
N THR A 27 4.27 -21.54 19.84
CA THR A 27 5.59 -21.19 19.31
C THR A 27 6.73 -21.53 20.27
N MET A 28 6.44 -21.81 21.55
CA MET A 28 7.48 -22.10 22.53
C MET A 28 8.34 -23.31 22.17
N LEU A 29 7.81 -24.23 21.36
CA LEU A 29 8.55 -25.41 20.90
C LEU A 29 9.83 -25.03 20.11
N GLY A 30 9.79 -23.88 19.43
CA GLY A 30 10.91 -23.33 18.67
C GLY A 30 11.78 -22.33 19.43
N ASP A 31 11.60 -22.19 20.75
CA ASP A 31 12.37 -21.20 21.52
C ASP A 31 13.86 -21.54 21.54
N THR A 32 14.66 -20.49 21.41
CA THR A 32 16.12 -20.58 21.40
C THR A 32 16.81 -19.65 22.39
N ALA A 33 16.08 -18.77 23.07
CA ALA A 33 16.55 -18.03 24.25
C ALA A 33 15.38 -17.49 25.09
N VAL A 34 15.71 -16.96 26.27
CA VAL A 34 14.87 -16.03 27.01
C VAL A 34 15.58 -14.68 27.09
N ALA A 35 14.96 -13.61 26.61
CA ALA A 35 15.51 -12.27 26.70
C ALA A 35 15.01 -11.54 27.96
N VAL A 36 15.93 -10.85 28.62
CA VAL A 36 15.65 -9.97 29.78
C VAL A 36 16.32 -8.62 29.55
N HIS A 37 15.76 -7.55 30.10
CA HIS A 37 16.35 -6.23 29.94
C HIS A 37 17.70 -6.17 30.69
N PRO A 38 18.75 -5.55 30.13
CA PRO A 38 20.06 -5.45 30.80
C PRO A 38 20.00 -4.80 32.20
N ASP A 39 19.12 -3.81 32.36
CA ASP A 39 18.94 -3.06 33.61
C ASP A 39 17.94 -3.69 34.60
N ASP A 40 17.35 -4.85 34.26
CA ASP A 40 16.42 -5.52 35.17
C ASP A 40 17.18 -6.32 36.25
N GLU A 41 17.30 -5.72 37.43
CA GLU A 41 18.01 -6.31 38.58
C GLU A 41 17.47 -7.70 38.99
N ARG A 42 16.20 -8.01 38.67
CA ARG A 42 15.59 -9.32 38.99
C ARG A 42 16.26 -10.48 38.26
N PHE A 43 16.79 -10.23 37.06
CA PHE A 43 17.32 -11.27 36.17
C PHE A 43 18.82 -11.18 35.93
N ARG A 44 19.51 -10.19 36.50
CA ARG A 44 20.95 -9.96 36.30
C ARG A 44 21.80 -11.20 36.57
N ASP A 45 21.48 -11.96 37.61
CA ASP A 45 22.20 -13.18 37.99
C ASP A 45 21.87 -14.39 37.10
N LEU A 46 20.88 -14.29 36.20
CA LEU A 46 20.49 -15.32 35.24
C LEU A 46 21.09 -15.09 33.85
N VAL A 47 21.47 -13.86 33.50
CA VAL A 47 22.10 -13.56 32.20
C VAL A 47 23.34 -14.43 31.99
N GLY A 48 23.41 -15.10 30.84
CA GLY A 48 24.48 -16.03 30.48
C GLY A 48 24.34 -17.44 31.05
N LYS A 49 23.36 -17.70 31.91
CA LYS A 49 22.97 -19.07 32.31
C LYS A 49 21.97 -19.64 31.31
N ASN A 50 21.76 -20.95 31.37
CA ASN A 50 20.72 -21.60 30.59
C ASN A 50 19.48 -21.88 31.44
N VAL A 51 18.34 -21.95 30.76
CA VAL A 51 17.10 -22.51 31.26
C VAL A 51 16.71 -23.70 30.40
N ILE A 52 15.92 -24.60 30.97
CA ILE A 52 15.36 -25.75 30.27
C ILE A 52 14.01 -25.35 29.71
N LEU A 53 13.86 -25.45 28.40
CA LEU A 53 12.59 -25.25 27.72
C LEU A 53 11.63 -26.38 28.11
N PRO A 54 10.49 -26.10 28.78
CA PRO A 54 9.53 -27.13 29.13
C PRO A 54 8.98 -27.85 27.89
N ILE A 55 8.52 -29.09 28.05
CA ILE A 55 8.02 -29.98 26.98
C ILE A 55 9.12 -30.46 26.00
N VAL A 56 10.03 -29.57 25.60
CA VAL A 56 11.11 -29.88 24.64
C VAL A 56 12.38 -30.40 25.34
N GLY A 57 12.71 -29.88 26.51
CA GLY A 57 13.95 -30.21 27.22
C GLY A 57 15.20 -29.51 26.66
N ARG A 58 15.07 -28.60 25.70
CA ARG A 58 16.19 -27.84 25.12
C ARG A 58 16.82 -26.94 26.18
N ARG A 59 18.15 -26.87 26.19
CA ARG A 59 18.89 -25.86 26.96
C ARG A 59 18.97 -24.58 26.14
N ILE A 60 18.39 -23.50 26.64
CA ILE A 60 18.38 -22.21 25.96
C ILE A 60 18.98 -21.12 26.87
N PRO A 61 19.84 -20.23 26.35
CA PRO A 61 20.48 -19.18 27.14
C PRO A 61 19.48 -18.09 27.55
N VAL A 62 19.77 -17.44 28.68
CA VAL A 62 19.17 -16.16 29.07
C VAL A 62 20.07 -15.04 28.55
N VAL A 63 19.55 -14.19 27.67
CA VAL A 63 20.29 -13.11 27.00
C VAL A 63 19.82 -11.73 27.49
N ALA A 64 20.75 -10.78 27.56
CA ALA A 64 20.42 -9.39 27.89
C ALA A 64 20.13 -8.62 26.60
N ASP A 65 18.90 -8.11 26.44
CA ASP A 65 18.47 -7.36 25.25
C ASP A 65 17.43 -6.29 25.61
N GLU A 66 17.61 -5.07 25.09
CA GLU A 66 16.72 -3.92 25.34
C GLU A 66 15.30 -4.10 24.77
N TYR A 67 15.08 -5.08 23.89
CA TYR A 67 13.73 -5.41 23.40
C TYR A 67 12.80 -5.88 24.53
N SER A 68 13.34 -6.54 25.56
CA SER A 68 12.54 -6.98 26.70
C SER A 68 12.17 -5.78 27.57
N ASP A 69 10.88 -5.61 27.86
CA ASP A 69 10.35 -4.50 28.66
C ASP A 69 10.11 -4.95 30.11
N PRO A 70 10.86 -4.44 31.11
CA PRO A 70 10.72 -4.84 32.51
C PRO A 70 9.32 -4.66 33.10
N GLU A 71 8.53 -3.73 32.55
CA GLU A 71 7.19 -3.40 33.04
C GLU A 71 6.09 -4.27 32.41
N LYS A 72 6.40 -5.03 31.35
CA LYS A 72 5.42 -5.89 30.66
C LYS A 72 5.52 -7.34 31.08
N GLY A 73 4.37 -7.92 31.43
CA GLY A 73 4.27 -9.34 31.78
C GLY A 73 5.18 -9.67 32.96
N SER A 74 6.16 -10.55 32.75
CA SER A 74 7.17 -10.90 33.75
C SER A 74 8.47 -10.08 33.66
N GLY A 75 8.65 -9.27 32.61
CA GLY A 75 9.94 -8.66 32.25
C GLY A 75 10.93 -9.60 31.53
N ALA A 76 10.52 -10.85 31.30
CA ALA A 76 11.28 -11.83 30.52
C ALA A 76 10.44 -12.37 29.36
N VAL A 77 11.03 -12.42 28.18
CA VAL A 77 10.36 -12.73 26.92
C VAL A 77 10.99 -13.96 26.29
N LYS A 78 10.17 -14.93 25.85
CA LYS A 78 10.68 -16.06 25.04
C LYS A 78 11.11 -15.54 23.68
N ILE A 79 12.21 -16.07 23.15
CA ILE A 79 12.71 -15.70 21.83
C ILE A 79 12.55 -16.89 20.90
N THR A 80 11.67 -16.74 19.90
CA THR A 80 11.39 -17.75 18.87
C THR A 80 11.67 -17.18 17.47
N PRO A 81 12.94 -17.11 17.03
CA PRO A 81 13.33 -16.32 15.85
C PRO A 81 12.60 -16.68 14.55
N ALA A 82 12.15 -17.92 14.39
CA ALA A 82 11.47 -18.35 13.17
C ALA A 82 9.98 -17.94 13.08
N HIS A 83 9.38 -17.44 14.17
CA HIS A 83 7.93 -17.27 14.30
C HIS A 83 7.49 -15.87 14.76
N ASP A 84 8.40 -14.93 14.96
CA ASP A 84 8.10 -13.53 15.27
C ASP A 84 9.19 -12.61 14.72
N PHE A 85 8.79 -11.47 14.13
CA PHE A 85 9.73 -10.54 13.49
C PHE A 85 10.69 -9.88 14.49
N ASN A 86 10.23 -9.57 15.69
CA ASN A 86 11.10 -8.97 16.71
C ASN A 86 12.03 -10.03 17.30
N ASP A 87 11.51 -11.23 17.56
CA ASP A 87 12.33 -12.36 18.03
C ASP A 87 13.40 -12.72 17.00
N PHE A 88 13.12 -12.59 15.70
CA PHE A 88 14.10 -12.78 14.62
C PHE A 88 15.25 -11.80 14.73
N GLU A 89 14.96 -10.52 14.98
CA GLU A 89 15.99 -9.48 15.14
C GLU A 89 16.80 -9.64 16.43
N VAL A 90 16.16 -10.05 17.55
CA VAL A 90 16.88 -10.45 18.78
C VAL A 90 17.76 -11.66 18.47
N GLY A 91 17.24 -12.66 17.76
CA GLY A 91 17.95 -13.84 17.32
C GLY A 91 19.21 -13.51 16.52
N LYS A 92 19.12 -12.57 15.56
CA LYS A 92 20.28 -12.08 14.82
C LYS A 92 21.32 -11.41 15.71
N ARG A 93 20.92 -10.50 16.61
CA ARG A 93 21.84 -9.79 17.51
C ARG A 93 22.64 -10.74 18.40
N HIS A 94 21.98 -11.79 18.90
CA HIS A 94 22.56 -12.77 19.81
C HIS A 94 23.04 -14.06 19.12
N LYS A 95 22.98 -14.13 17.78
CA LYS A 95 23.38 -15.29 16.97
C LYS A 95 22.67 -16.58 17.39
N LEU A 96 21.37 -16.49 17.68
CA LEU A 96 20.54 -17.62 18.06
C LEU A 96 20.08 -18.40 16.83
N PRO A 97 19.94 -19.74 16.94
CA PRO A 97 19.35 -20.52 15.86
C PRO A 97 17.88 -20.13 15.66
N ALA A 98 17.41 -20.22 14.42
CA ALA A 98 16.01 -19.99 14.06
C ALA A 98 15.35 -21.33 13.72
N ILE A 99 14.64 -21.91 14.69
CA ILE A 99 14.02 -23.23 14.55
C ILE A 99 12.59 -23.08 14.03
N ASN A 100 12.37 -23.44 12.77
CA ASN A 100 11.00 -23.52 12.24
C ASN A 100 10.30 -24.78 12.79
N ILE A 101 9.10 -24.60 13.36
CA ILE A 101 8.29 -25.68 13.97
C ILE A 101 6.90 -25.75 13.35
N LEU A 102 6.61 -24.95 12.33
CA LEU A 102 5.33 -24.93 11.63
C LEU A 102 5.53 -25.30 10.15
N THR A 103 4.53 -25.92 9.53
CA THR A 103 4.42 -26.05 8.08
C THR A 103 3.79 -24.81 7.46
N VAL A 104 3.72 -24.76 6.13
CA VAL A 104 3.05 -23.65 5.40
C VAL A 104 1.53 -23.60 5.67
N GLU A 105 0.93 -24.72 6.07
CA GLU A 105 -0.45 -24.80 6.57
C GLU A 105 -0.58 -24.46 8.07
N ALA A 106 0.52 -24.09 8.71
CA ALA A 106 0.64 -23.83 10.13
C ALA A 106 0.28 -25.03 11.02
N ALA A 107 0.56 -26.24 10.55
CA ALA A 107 0.60 -27.44 11.37
C ALA A 107 1.95 -27.56 12.07
N VAL A 108 1.99 -28.08 13.29
CA VAL A 108 3.23 -28.31 14.03
C VAL A 108 4.08 -29.39 13.35
N LYS A 109 5.38 -29.14 13.17
CA LYS A 109 6.35 -30.03 12.53
C LYS A 109 7.57 -30.23 13.42
N LEU A 110 7.57 -31.33 14.16
CA LEU A 110 8.63 -31.76 15.07
C LEU A 110 9.30 -33.05 14.58
N LYS A 111 8.52 -33.95 13.97
CA LYS A 111 9.03 -35.22 13.48
C LYS A 111 9.87 -35.02 12.22
N ASP A 112 11.04 -35.67 12.19
CA ASP A 112 12.01 -35.57 11.09
C ASP A 112 12.48 -34.11 10.85
N ASN A 113 12.40 -33.26 11.87
CA ASN A 113 12.87 -31.87 11.83
C ASN A 113 14.25 -31.78 12.49
N GLU A 114 15.31 -31.76 11.68
CA GLU A 114 16.69 -31.77 12.15
C GLU A 114 17.02 -30.56 13.04
N ASP A 115 16.54 -29.37 12.68
CA ASP A 115 16.75 -28.15 13.47
C ASP A 115 16.08 -28.22 14.84
N PHE A 116 14.88 -28.81 14.91
CA PHE A 116 14.19 -29.00 16.17
C PHE A 116 14.90 -30.03 17.06
N LEU A 117 15.32 -31.15 16.47
CA LEU A 117 15.95 -32.28 17.17
C LEU A 117 17.42 -32.01 17.54
N ALA A 118 18.05 -31.01 16.93
CA ALA A 118 19.45 -30.66 17.16
C ALA A 118 19.75 -30.45 18.65
N GLY A 119 20.66 -31.28 19.19
CA GLY A 119 21.13 -31.19 20.57
C GLY A 119 20.14 -31.65 21.64
N LEU A 120 19.02 -32.29 21.25
CA LEU A 120 18.03 -32.85 22.18
C LEU A 120 18.34 -34.31 22.53
N GLU A 121 18.11 -34.66 23.80
CA GLU A 121 18.06 -36.06 24.23
C GLU A 121 16.64 -36.61 24.04
N VAL A 122 16.52 -37.58 23.14
CA VAL A 122 15.25 -38.24 22.80
C VAL A 122 14.99 -39.39 23.78
N THR A 123 14.16 -39.12 24.78
CA THR A 123 13.63 -40.14 25.71
C THR A 123 12.27 -40.64 25.23
N PRO A 124 11.86 -41.90 25.48
CA PRO A 124 10.55 -42.41 25.07
C PRO A 124 9.36 -41.54 25.50
N GLU A 125 9.43 -40.95 26.68
CA GLU A 125 8.38 -40.09 27.24
C GLU A 125 8.25 -38.77 26.46
N ARG A 126 9.38 -38.12 26.15
CA ARG A 126 9.40 -36.90 25.31
C ARG A 126 8.96 -37.20 23.89
N GLN A 127 9.41 -38.31 23.31
CA GLN A 127 9.02 -38.70 21.96
C GLN A 127 7.50 -38.87 21.87
N ALA A 128 6.87 -39.55 22.84
CA ALA A 128 5.42 -39.70 22.87
C ALA A 128 4.68 -38.35 22.91
N VAL A 129 5.18 -37.39 23.71
CA VAL A 129 4.61 -36.04 23.77
C VAL A 129 4.79 -35.30 22.45
N TRP A 130 5.94 -35.41 21.81
CA TRP A 130 6.19 -34.77 20.51
C TRP A 130 5.35 -35.38 19.40
N ASP A 131 5.17 -36.71 19.39
CA ASP A 131 4.30 -37.42 18.46
C ASP A 131 2.83 -37.01 18.60
N GLU A 132 2.37 -36.69 19.82
CA GLU A 132 1.04 -36.14 20.06
C GLU A 132 0.85 -34.70 19.55
N LEU A 133 1.94 -33.92 19.47
CA LEU A 133 1.92 -32.52 19.05
C LEU A 133 2.15 -32.36 17.54
N ASP A 134 2.93 -33.25 16.93
CA ASP A 134 3.24 -33.24 15.50
C ASP A 134 1.96 -33.35 14.66
N GLY A 135 1.87 -32.55 13.60
CA GLY A 135 0.73 -32.49 12.70
C GLY A 135 -0.51 -31.72 13.22
N LEU A 136 -0.54 -31.29 14.50
CA LEU A 136 -1.65 -30.49 15.00
C LEU A 136 -1.66 -29.10 14.38
N ASP A 137 -2.85 -28.60 14.03
CA ASP A 137 -3.05 -27.17 13.74
C ASP A 137 -2.61 -26.32 14.94
N ARG A 138 -1.98 -25.17 14.66
CA ARG A 138 -1.43 -24.26 15.68
C ARG A 138 -2.40 -23.92 16.82
N PHE A 139 -3.71 -23.79 16.56
CA PHE A 139 -4.67 -23.47 17.61
C PHE A 139 -5.01 -24.67 18.48
N ALA A 140 -5.00 -25.88 17.91
CA ALA A 140 -5.11 -27.12 18.66
C ALA A 140 -3.85 -27.36 19.49
N ALA A 141 -2.67 -27.19 18.88
CA ALA A 141 -1.37 -27.27 19.56
C ALA A 141 -1.28 -26.29 20.73
N ARG A 142 -1.75 -25.04 20.55
CA ARG A 142 -1.81 -24.04 21.62
C ARG A 142 -2.54 -24.55 22.85
N LYS A 143 -3.73 -25.14 22.68
CA LYS A 143 -4.52 -25.68 23.80
C LYS A 143 -3.78 -26.83 24.49
N LYS A 144 -3.29 -27.79 23.70
CA LYS A 144 -2.57 -28.96 24.20
C LYS A 144 -1.29 -28.57 24.96
N ILE A 145 -0.56 -27.57 24.48
CA ILE A 145 0.65 -27.07 25.16
C ILE A 145 0.31 -26.43 26.50
N VAL A 146 -0.78 -25.67 26.59
CA VAL A 146 -1.24 -25.12 27.88
C VAL A 146 -1.58 -26.25 28.87
N GLU A 147 -2.29 -27.29 28.42
CA GLU A 147 -2.60 -28.47 29.24
C GLU A 147 -1.33 -29.20 29.72
N LEU A 148 -0.34 -29.38 28.84
CA LEU A 148 0.94 -30.01 29.19
C LEU A 148 1.75 -29.16 30.18
N MET A 149 1.74 -27.84 30.00
CA MET A 149 2.39 -26.91 30.93
C MET A 149 1.74 -26.93 32.31
N GLU A 150 0.41 -27.03 32.37
CA GLU A 150 -0.35 -27.15 33.63
C GLU A 150 -0.07 -28.49 34.31
N ALA A 151 -0.16 -29.60 33.57
CA ALA A 151 0.11 -30.95 34.08
C ALA A 151 1.55 -31.11 34.59
N GLY A 152 2.52 -30.42 33.95
CA GLY A 152 3.92 -30.37 34.38
C GLY A 152 4.22 -29.38 35.53
N GLY A 153 3.23 -28.60 35.99
CA GLY A 153 3.41 -27.57 37.03
C GLY A 153 4.20 -26.34 36.56
N PHE A 154 4.44 -26.20 35.25
CA PHE A 154 5.19 -25.08 34.65
C PHE A 154 4.30 -23.86 34.36
N LEU A 155 2.98 -24.04 34.32
CA LEU A 155 2.02 -22.95 34.13
C LEU A 155 1.85 -22.16 35.44
N GLU A 156 1.99 -20.84 35.34
CA GLU A 156 1.78 -19.95 36.49
C GLU A 156 0.33 -19.44 36.57
N LYS A 157 -0.13 -18.80 35.50
CA LYS A 157 -1.49 -18.28 35.37
C LYS A 157 -1.86 -18.13 33.89
N VAL A 158 -3.16 -18.06 33.63
CA VAL A 158 -3.73 -17.65 32.34
C VAL A 158 -4.60 -16.44 32.57
N GLU A 159 -4.39 -15.36 31.81
CA GLU A 159 -5.17 -14.14 31.93
C GLU A 159 -5.63 -13.61 30.57
N PRO A 160 -6.84 -13.03 30.47
CA PRO A 160 -7.29 -12.41 29.23
C PRO A 160 -6.40 -11.23 28.84
N HIS A 161 -5.88 -11.25 27.60
CA HIS A 161 -5.02 -10.19 27.09
C HIS A 161 -5.53 -9.66 25.76
N ARG A 162 -5.90 -8.38 25.73
CA ARG A 162 -6.31 -7.69 24.50
C ARG A 162 -5.09 -7.07 23.83
N HIS A 163 -4.82 -7.51 22.61
CA HIS A 163 -3.74 -7.00 21.77
C HIS A 163 -4.18 -6.92 20.31
N THR A 164 -3.36 -6.27 19.48
CA THR A 164 -3.58 -6.17 18.04
C THR A 164 -2.96 -7.37 17.35
N VAL A 165 -3.74 -8.07 16.53
CA VAL A 165 -3.28 -9.20 15.73
C VAL A 165 -3.45 -8.85 14.24
N PRO A 166 -2.39 -8.95 13.42
CA PRO A 166 -2.51 -8.74 11.98
C PRO A 166 -3.30 -9.89 11.36
N HIS A 167 -4.22 -9.56 10.45
CA HIS A 167 -5.02 -10.53 9.71
C HIS A 167 -4.84 -10.31 8.21
N GLY A 168 -4.87 -11.39 7.43
CA GLY A 168 -4.86 -11.30 5.99
C GLY A 168 -6.10 -10.57 5.48
N ASP A 169 -5.93 -9.53 4.68
CA ASP A 169 -7.01 -8.64 4.22
C ASP A 169 -8.14 -9.39 3.47
N ARG A 170 -7.77 -10.45 2.73
CA ARG A 170 -8.73 -11.26 1.95
C ARG A 170 -9.35 -12.41 2.73
N GLY A 171 -8.55 -13.12 3.51
CA GLY A 171 -8.96 -14.36 4.20
C GLY A 171 -9.46 -14.15 5.63
N GLY A 172 -9.13 -13.00 6.25
CA GLY A 172 -9.48 -12.71 7.65
C GLY A 172 -8.82 -13.62 8.68
N VAL A 173 -7.84 -14.44 8.28
CA VAL A 173 -7.08 -15.35 9.16
C VAL A 173 -5.87 -14.58 9.74
N PRO A 174 -5.49 -14.80 11.02
CA PRO A 174 -4.27 -14.25 11.58
C PRO A 174 -3.04 -14.57 10.71
N ILE A 175 -2.19 -13.56 10.48
CA ILE A 175 -0.93 -13.73 9.74
C ILE A 175 0.08 -14.47 10.63
N GLU A 176 0.68 -15.53 10.07
CA GLU A 176 1.76 -16.27 10.71
C GLU A 176 3.10 -15.81 10.15
N PRO A 177 4.03 -15.32 11.00
CA PRO A 177 5.42 -15.17 10.59
C PRO A 177 6.01 -16.54 10.29
N PHE A 178 6.65 -16.68 9.14
CA PHE A 178 7.17 -17.94 8.63
C PHE A 178 8.48 -17.69 7.89
N LEU A 179 9.50 -18.51 8.18
CA LEU A 179 10.78 -18.41 7.47
C LEU A 179 10.70 -19.13 6.13
N THR A 180 11.02 -18.38 5.08
CA THR A 180 11.10 -18.87 3.70
C THR A 180 12.12 -18.02 2.95
N ASP A 181 12.82 -18.63 2.01
CA ASP A 181 13.67 -17.90 1.08
C ASP A 181 12.78 -17.12 0.11
N GLN A 182 13.08 -15.84 -0.08
CA GLN A 182 12.28 -14.92 -0.87
C GLN A 182 13.20 -13.92 -1.58
N TRP A 183 12.67 -13.32 -2.65
CA TRP A 183 13.36 -12.29 -3.42
C TRP A 183 13.11 -10.92 -2.82
N TYR A 184 14.20 -10.18 -2.58
CA TYR A 184 14.13 -8.84 -2.01
C TYR A 184 14.82 -7.81 -2.89
N VAL A 185 14.20 -6.63 -3.01
CA VAL A 185 14.84 -5.43 -3.54
C VAL A 185 15.43 -4.64 -2.38
N ASN A 186 16.67 -4.14 -2.56
CA ASN A 186 17.30 -3.20 -1.65
C ASN A 186 16.64 -1.81 -1.75
N ALA A 187 15.45 -1.70 -1.15
CA ALA A 187 14.65 -0.49 -1.20
C ALA A 187 15.31 0.70 -0.48
N ALA A 188 16.17 0.45 0.50
CA ALA A 188 16.92 1.49 1.20
C ALA A 188 17.87 2.25 0.27
N GLU A 189 18.47 1.56 -0.72
CA GLU A 189 19.30 2.22 -1.73
C GLU A 189 18.45 3.03 -2.70
N LEU A 190 17.40 2.42 -3.25
CA LEU A 190 16.53 3.06 -4.23
C LEU A 190 15.75 4.25 -3.66
N ALA A 191 15.49 4.26 -2.35
CA ALA A 191 14.79 5.35 -1.68
C ALA A 191 15.59 6.66 -1.63
N LYS A 192 16.93 6.59 -1.63
CA LYS A 192 17.80 7.78 -1.51
C LYS A 192 17.55 8.84 -2.59
N PRO A 193 17.62 8.52 -3.90
CA PRO A 193 17.35 9.51 -4.94
C PRO A 193 15.89 9.99 -4.91
N ALA A 194 14.95 9.11 -4.56
CA ALA A 194 13.53 9.45 -4.46
C ALA A 194 13.25 10.46 -3.34
N VAL A 195 13.85 10.29 -2.16
CA VAL A 195 13.78 11.24 -1.05
C VAL A 195 14.44 12.57 -1.42
N ALA A 196 15.61 12.53 -2.06
CA ALA A 196 16.32 13.73 -2.50
C ALA A 196 15.47 14.55 -3.48
N SER A 197 14.86 13.90 -4.47
CA SER A 197 13.99 14.52 -5.47
C SER A 197 12.88 15.38 -4.85
N VAL A 198 12.19 14.84 -3.83
CA VAL A 198 11.10 15.56 -3.15
C VAL A 198 11.64 16.69 -2.26
N ARG A 199 12.76 16.45 -1.55
CA ARG A 199 13.40 17.48 -0.71
C ARG A 199 13.93 18.67 -1.54
N GLU A 200 14.42 18.39 -2.75
CA GLU A 200 14.95 19.39 -3.69
C GLU A 200 13.84 20.10 -4.48
N GLY A 201 12.60 19.63 -4.42
CA GLY A 201 11.46 20.20 -5.14
C GLY A 201 11.39 19.83 -6.62
N ARG A 202 12.11 18.78 -7.05
CA ARG A 202 12.03 18.23 -8.42
C ARG A 202 10.71 17.48 -8.62
N THR A 203 10.25 16.77 -7.60
CA THR A 203 8.86 16.28 -7.49
C THR A 203 8.14 16.97 -6.34
N ASN A 204 6.93 17.47 -6.60
CA ASN A 204 6.16 18.28 -5.65
C ASN A 204 4.86 17.59 -5.24
N PHE A 205 4.57 17.52 -3.94
CA PHE A 205 3.27 17.00 -3.45
C PHE A 205 2.26 18.12 -3.26
N VAL A 206 1.03 17.87 -3.73
CA VAL A 206 -0.11 18.76 -3.57
C VAL A 206 -1.25 17.98 -2.92
N PRO A 207 -1.67 18.32 -1.69
CA PRO A 207 -1.08 19.32 -0.79
C PRO A 207 0.25 18.88 -0.13
N LYS A 208 1.07 19.87 0.26
CA LYS A 208 2.43 19.67 0.81
C LYS A 208 2.50 18.83 2.09
N ASN A 209 1.41 18.73 2.87
CA ASN A 209 1.42 17.95 4.10
C ASN A 209 1.68 16.45 3.86
N TRP A 210 1.46 15.95 2.64
CA TRP A 210 1.74 14.56 2.28
C TRP A 210 3.24 14.25 2.11
N GLU A 211 4.10 15.26 1.97
CA GLU A 211 5.55 15.09 1.99
C GLU A 211 6.01 14.46 3.30
N LYS A 212 5.42 14.87 4.43
CA LYS A 212 5.74 14.28 5.74
C LYS A 212 5.46 12.78 5.75
N THR A 213 4.26 12.38 5.34
CA THR A 213 3.89 10.96 5.26
C THR A 213 4.84 10.21 4.33
N TYR A 214 5.18 10.79 3.18
CA TYR A 214 6.12 10.20 2.24
C TYR A 214 7.50 9.99 2.89
N PHE A 215 8.06 11.00 3.57
CA PHE A 215 9.35 10.90 4.26
C PHE A 215 9.34 9.90 5.41
N ASP A 216 8.31 9.90 6.25
CA ASP A 216 8.17 8.96 7.37
C ASP A 216 8.26 7.50 6.88
N TRP A 217 7.70 7.20 5.70
CA TRP A 217 7.80 5.88 5.08
C TRP A 217 9.15 5.62 4.41
N MET A 218 9.65 6.57 3.64
CA MET A 218 10.86 6.38 2.83
C MET A 218 12.13 6.32 3.67
N GLU A 219 12.18 7.04 4.80
CA GLU A 219 13.32 7.04 5.72
C GLU A 219 13.39 5.78 6.58
N ASN A 220 12.27 5.08 6.78
CA ASN A 220 12.17 3.84 7.55
C ASN A 220 11.91 2.60 6.68
N ILE A 221 12.18 2.72 5.37
CA ILE A 221 11.85 1.69 4.39
C ILE A 221 12.60 0.37 4.68
N GLN A 222 11.86 -0.73 4.68
CA GLN A 222 12.41 -2.07 4.84
C GLN A 222 12.73 -2.70 3.47
N PRO A 223 13.61 -3.73 3.41
CA PRO A 223 13.78 -4.52 2.20
C PRO A 223 12.44 -4.96 1.63
N TRP A 224 12.24 -4.73 0.34
CA TRP A 224 10.96 -5.00 -0.29
C TRP A 224 10.95 -6.44 -0.82
N CYS A 225 10.20 -7.30 -0.16
CA CYS A 225 9.92 -8.65 -0.66
C CYS A 225 9.08 -8.56 -1.93
N ILE A 226 9.64 -8.99 -3.06
CA ILE A 226 9.01 -8.93 -4.39
C ILE A 226 8.46 -10.28 -4.86
N SER A 227 8.80 -11.39 -4.23
CA SER A 227 8.26 -12.71 -4.58
C SER A 227 6.94 -13.00 -3.87
N ARG A 228 6.05 -13.71 -4.55
CA ARG A 228 4.72 -14.11 -4.06
C ARG A 228 4.40 -15.51 -4.54
N GLN A 229 3.94 -16.35 -3.62
CA GLN A 229 3.46 -17.71 -3.90
C GLN A 229 2.01 -17.67 -4.40
N LEU A 230 1.77 -16.93 -5.49
CA LEU A 230 0.46 -16.74 -6.11
C LEU A 230 0.47 -17.31 -7.53
N TRP A 231 -0.67 -17.79 -8.00
CA TRP A 231 -0.80 -18.27 -9.39
C TRP A 231 -0.90 -17.15 -10.43
N TRP A 232 -1.21 -15.93 -9.99
CA TRP A 232 -1.38 -14.78 -10.88
C TRP A 232 -0.32 -13.73 -10.60
N GLY A 233 0.50 -13.46 -11.62
CA GLY A 233 1.55 -12.45 -11.61
C GLY A 233 2.59 -12.75 -12.69
N HIS A 234 3.64 -11.93 -12.76
CA HIS A 234 4.74 -12.18 -13.68
C HIS A 234 5.70 -13.17 -13.02
N GLN A 235 5.87 -14.37 -13.59
CA GLN A 235 6.80 -15.36 -13.04
C GLN A 235 8.22 -14.78 -12.96
N ILE A 236 8.88 -14.98 -11.82
CA ILE A 236 10.24 -14.46 -11.61
C ILE A 236 11.18 -15.06 -12.67
N PRO A 237 12.01 -14.25 -13.34
CA PRO A 237 12.95 -14.74 -14.33
C PRO A 237 14.23 -15.22 -13.64
N ALA A 238 14.08 -16.20 -12.74
CA ALA A 238 15.17 -16.87 -12.04
C ALA A 238 15.03 -18.38 -12.23
N TRP A 239 16.15 -19.05 -12.45
CA TRP A 239 16.24 -20.48 -12.69
C TRP A 239 17.23 -21.12 -11.73
N TYR A 240 16.87 -22.29 -11.23
CA TYR A 240 17.68 -23.11 -10.36
C TYR A 240 18.35 -24.22 -11.16
N GLY A 241 19.66 -24.33 -11.01
CA GLY A 241 20.42 -25.49 -11.44
C GLY A 241 20.26 -26.68 -10.48
N PRO A 242 20.81 -27.84 -10.83
CA PRO A 242 20.65 -29.09 -10.06
C PRO A 242 21.21 -29.05 -8.62
N ASP A 243 22.11 -28.12 -8.32
CA ASP A 243 22.69 -27.88 -6.99
C ASP A 243 22.00 -26.73 -6.24
N GLY A 244 20.91 -26.17 -6.78
CA GLY A 244 20.22 -25.01 -6.23
C GLY A 244 20.88 -23.67 -6.58
N ARG A 245 21.93 -23.65 -7.41
CA ARG A 245 22.52 -22.39 -7.90
C ARG A 245 21.50 -21.59 -8.71
N VAL A 246 21.43 -20.30 -8.46
CA VAL A 246 20.47 -19.39 -9.10
C VAL A 246 21.09 -18.69 -10.31
N PHE A 247 20.35 -18.66 -11.42
CA PHE A 247 20.66 -17.95 -12.66
C PHE A 247 19.51 -16.99 -12.97
N VAL A 248 19.79 -15.70 -13.15
CA VAL A 248 18.77 -14.66 -13.39
C VAL A 248 19.04 -14.01 -14.74
N GLU A 249 18.19 -14.30 -15.72
CA GLU A 249 18.35 -13.85 -17.12
C GLU A 249 17.00 -13.48 -17.74
N LYS A 250 16.93 -12.92 -18.95
CA LYS A 250 15.63 -12.51 -19.52
C LYS A 250 14.86 -13.69 -20.08
N THR A 251 15.56 -14.72 -20.56
CA THR A 251 14.96 -15.93 -21.14
C THR A 251 15.60 -17.20 -20.58
N GLU A 252 14.91 -18.33 -20.75
CA GLU A 252 15.44 -19.63 -20.34
C GLU A 252 16.68 -20.02 -21.14
N GLU A 253 16.76 -19.63 -22.42
CA GLU A 253 17.93 -19.88 -23.27
C GLU A 253 19.17 -19.14 -22.75
N GLU A 254 19.01 -17.88 -22.33
CA GLU A 254 20.09 -17.10 -21.71
C GLU A 254 20.53 -17.72 -20.37
N ALA A 255 19.56 -18.11 -19.52
CA ALA A 255 19.83 -18.77 -18.25
C ALA A 255 20.58 -20.10 -18.44
N LEU A 256 20.19 -20.87 -19.47
CA LEU A 256 20.84 -22.13 -19.82
C LEU A 256 22.28 -21.90 -20.28
N ALA A 257 22.53 -20.89 -21.12
CA ALA A 257 23.87 -20.54 -21.55
C ALA A 257 24.77 -20.17 -20.36
N ALA A 258 24.27 -19.36 -19.42
CA ALA A 258 24.98 -18.99 -18.20
C ALA A 258 25.27 -20.21 -17.31
N ALA A 259 24.31 -21.13 -17.18
CA ALA A 259 24.48 -22.36 -16.41
C ALA A 259 25.54 -23.30 -17.03
N ILE A 260 25.52 -23.47 -18.35
CA ILE A 260 26.51 -24.27 -19.07
C ILE A 260 27.91 -23.71 -18.84
N GLU A 261 28.10 -22.40 -19.02
CA GLU A 261 29.40 -21.76 -18.81
C GLU A 261 29.92 -21.98 -17.39
N TYR A 262 29.04 -21.80 -16.39
CA TYR A 262 29.39 -21.98 -14.99
C TYR A 262 29.82 -23.43 -14.67
N TYR A 263 29.01 -24.43 -15.02
CA TYR A 263 29.30 -25.81 -14.65
C TYR A 263 30.43 -26.43 -15.48
N LEU A 264 30.67 -26.00 -16.73
CA LEU A 264 31.83 -26.42 -17.51
C LEU A 264 33.15 -25.91 -16.91
N ALA A 265 33.11 -24.75 -16.23
CA ALA A 265 34.26 -24.20 -15.53
C ALA A 265 34.58 -24.96 -14.22
N LEU A 266 33.63 -25.74 -13.69
CA LEU A 266 33.88 -26.63 -12.56
C LEU A 266 34.56 -27.92 -13.02
N GLU A 267 35.51 -28.42 -12.25
CA GLU A 267 36.04 -29.77 -12.47
C GLU A 267 35.14 -30.82 -11.79
N GLY A 268 35.04 -32.02 -12.38
CA GLY A 268 34.36 -33.16 -11.76
C GLY A 268 32.91 -33.38 -12.22
N PRO A 269 32.00 -33.83 -11.34
CA PRO A 269 30.70 -34.39 -11.75
C PRO A 269 29.77 -33.38 -12.44
N TRP A 270 29.91 -32.09 -12.13
CA TRP A 270 29.08 -31.03 -12.73
C TRP A 270 29.39 -30.77 -14.20
N LYS A 271 30.66 -30.86 -14.59
CA LYS A 271 31.07 -30.77 -15.99
C LYS A 271 30.53 -31.95 -16.80
N ALA A 272 30.68 -33.17 -16.27
CA ALA A 272 30.15 -34.37 -16.91
C ALA A 272 28.61 -34.33 -17.01
N TRP A 273 27.92 -33.79 -16.00
CA TRP A 273 26.47 -33.59 -16.02
C TRP A 273 26.04 -32.64 -17.14
N VAL A 274 26.70 -31.48 -17.30
CA VAL A 274 26.39 -30.56 -18.40
C VAL A 274 26.71 -31.17 -19.77
N GLU A 275 27.87 -31.84 -19.92
CA GLU A 275 28.25 -32.50 -21.17
C GLU A 275 27.20 -33.56 -21.60
N ASP A 276 26.71 -34.37 -20.66
CA ASP A 276 25.65 -35.37 -20.91
C ASP A 276 24.30 -34.73 -21.30
N ARG A 277 23.91 -33.65 -20.61
CA ARG A 277 22.62 -32.97 -20.85
C ARG A 277 22.60 -32.15 -22.14
N LEU A 278 23.76 -31.63 -22.57
CA LEU A 278 23.91 -30.97 -23.86
C LEU A 278 23.72 -31.93 -25.04
N GLU A 279 24.10 -33.20 -24.88
CA GLU A 279 23.93 -34.22 -25.93
C GLU A 279 22.47 -34.72 -26.05
N ASN A 280 21.67 -34.65 -24.98
CA ASN A 280 20.36 -35.32 -24.89
C ASN A 280 19.17 -34.39 -24.52
N PHE A 281 19.24 -33.11 -24.87
CA PHE A 281 18.37 -32.02 -24.37
C PHE A 281 16.83 -32.16 -24.55
N GLN A 282 16.07 -31.79 -23.50
CA GLN A 282 14.69 -31.29 -23.58
C GLN A 282 14.49 -30.00 -22.75
N PRO A 283 13.69 -29.01 -23.21
CA PRO A 283 13.35 -27.80 -22.43
C PRO A 283 12.73 -28.14 -21.07
N GLY A 284 13.11 -27.41 -20.01
CA GLY A 284 12.64 -27.65 -18.65
C GLY A 284 13.28 -28.83 -17.89
N GLU A 285 14.14 -29.65 -18.50
CA GLU A 285 14.80 -30.78 -17.81
C GLU A 285 16.14 -30.41 -17.16
N ILE A 286 16.75 -29.27 -17.54
CA ILE A 286 18.09 -28.85 -17.07
C ILE A 286 17.99 -27.83 -15.94
N LEU A 287 17.14 -26.81 -16.12
CA LEU A 287 16.91 -25.76 -15.14
C LEU A 287 15.45 -25.76 -14.73
N THR A 288 15.21 -25.50 -13.45
CA THR A 288 13.86 -25.31 -12.92
C THR A 288 13.63 -23.83 -12.69
N ARG A 289 12.69 -23.22 -13.41
CA ARG A 289 12.33 -21.81 -13.17
C ARG A 289 11.62 -21.67 -11.82
N ASP A 290 11.93 -20.59 -11.10
CA ASP A 290 11.23 -20.21 -9.88
C ASP A 290 9.70 -20.13 -10.14
N GLU A 291 8.93 -20.79 -9.28
CA GLU A 291 7.47 -20.84 -9.36
C GLU A 291 6.82 -19.56 -8.82
N ASP A 292 7.57 -18.75 -8.08
CA ASP A 292 7.09 -17.48 -7.55
C ASP A 292 6.78 -16.46 -8.65
N VAL A 293 5.81 -15.61 -8.36
CA VAL A 293 5.48 -14.45 -9.19
C VAL A 293 5.88 -13.15 -8.50
N LEU A 294 6.14 -12.13 -9.30
CA LEU A 294 6.42 -10.78 -8.84
C LEU A 294 5.18 -10.14 -8.20
N ASP A 295 5.42 -9.40 -7.11
CA ASP A 295 4.46 -8.55 -6.44
C ASP A 295 3.77 -7.61 -7.45
N THR A 296 2.46 -7.40 -7.31
CA THR A 296 1.69 -6.52 -8.20
C THR A 296 2.22 -5.08 -8.17
N TRP A 297 2.78 -4.65 -7.04
CA TRP A 297 3.43 -3.35 -6.92
C TRP A 297 4.75 -3.27 -7.70
N PHE A 298 5.39 -4.40 -8.02
CA PHE A 298 6.61 -4.44 -8.82
C PHE A 298 6.34 -4.04 -10.26
N SER A 299 5.32 -4.62 -10.89
CA SER A 299 4.92 -4.19 -12.24
C SER A 299 4.29 -2.80 -12.25
N SER A 300 3.46 -2.48 -11.25
CA SER A 300 2.80 -1.17 -11.16
C SER A 300 3.79 -0.01 -10.95
N ALA A 301 4.95 -0.28 -10.33
CA ALA A 301 6.04 0.68 -10.18
C ALA A 301 6.67 1.11 -11.52
N LEU A 302 6.54 0.28 -12.55
CA LEU A 302 7.10 0.54 -13.87
C LEU A 302 6.16 1.35 -14.77
N TRP A 303 4.91 1.60 -14.33
CA TRP A 303 3.89 2.31 -15.12
C TRP A 303 4.47 3.51 -15.85
N PRO A 304 5.14 4.50 -15.19
CA PRO A 304 5.49 5.80 -15.78
C PRO A 304 6.19 5.75 -17.13
N PHE A 305 6.94 4.68 -17.38
CA PHE A 305 7.76 4.50 -18.57
C PHE A 305 7.41 3.22 -19.35
N SER A 306 6.91 2.17 -18.69
CA SER A 306 6.58 0.90 -19.38
C SER A 306 5.40 1.05 -20.32
N THR A 307 4.41 1.87 -19.98
CA THR A 307 3.23 2.13 -20.85
C THR A 307 3.57 2.99 -22.06
N LEU A 308 4.70 3.71 -21.99
CA LEU A 308 5.17 4.55 -23.09
C LEU A 308 6.08 3.77 -24.05
N GLY A 309 6.41 2.50 -23.76
CA GLY A 309 7.23 1.66 -24.64
C GLY A 309 8.65 1.42 -24.12
N TRP A 310 8.94 1.65 -22.84
CA TRP A 310 10.12 1.05 -22.22
C TRP A 310 9.96 -0.48 -22.14
N PRO A 311 10.99 -1.28 -22.45
CA PRO A 311 12.40 -0.90 -22.64
C PRO A 311 12.81 -0.50 -24.07
N ASP A 312 11.90 -0.50 -25.06
CA ASP A 312 12.20 -0.36 -26.50
C ASP A 312 12.53 1.07 -26.98
N GLN A 313 12.62 2.06 -26.09
CA GLN A 313 13.01 3.45 -26.38
C GLN A 313 12.18 4.11 -27.50
N THR A 314 10.87 3.96 -27.44
CA THR A 314 9.92 4.51 -28.40
C THR A 314 9.90 6.06 -28.44
N PRO A 315 9.40 6.67 -29.53
CA PRO A 315 9.16 8.11 -29.60
C PRO A 315 8.24 8.65 -28.50
N GLU A 316 7.23 7.86 -28.09
CA GLU A 316 6.28 8.21 -27.03
C GLU A 316 7.00 8.34 -25.68
N LEU A 317 7.89 7.39 -25.34
CA LEU A 317 8.71 7.47 -24.12
C LEU A 317 9.54 8.76 -24.11
N LYS A 318 10.19 9.08 -25.23
CA LYS A 318 10.98 10.31 -25.35
C LYS A 318 10.14 11.60 -25.26
N THR A 319 8.89 11.55 -25.69
CA THR A 319 8.03 12.73 -25.78
C THR A 319 7.30 13.02 -24.48
N TYR A 320 6.86 11.97 -23.77
CA TYR A 320 5.92 12.07 -22.66
C TYR A 320 6.52 11.71 -21.29
N TYR A 321 7.77 11.29 -21.23
CA TYR A 321 8.52 11.15 -19.99
C TYR A 321 9.50 12.32 -19.83
N GLN A 322 9.56 13.03 -18.70
CA GLN A 322 8.73 12.93 -17.49
C GLN A 322 7.25 13.34 -17.67
N THR A 323 6.32 12.73 -16.90
CA THR A 323 4.90 13.14 -16.87
C THR A 323 4.63 14.36 -15.96
N ASP A 324 3.62 15.19 -16.25
CA ASP A 324 3.40 16.42 -15.46
C ASP A 324 2.76 16.19 -14.08
N VAL A 325 1.68 15.41 -14.01
CA VAL A 325 0.84 15.28 -12.80
C VAL A 325 0.37 13.85 -12.60
N LEU A 326 0.81 13.23 -11.50
CA LEU A 326 0.22 12.00 -10.98
C LEU A 326 -0.94 12.33 -10.04
N VAL A 327 -2.15 11.89 -10.37
CA VAL A 327 -3.35 12.03 -9.52
C VAL A 327 -3.63 10.72 -8.81
N THR A 328 -3.67 10.74 -7.47
CA THR A 328 -3.90 9.51 -6.69
C THR A 328 -4.47 9.76 -5.29
N GLY A 329 -4.91 8.68 -4.62
CA GLY A 329 -5.33 8.69 -3.23
C GLY A 329 -4.15 8.55 -2.27
N PHE A 330 -4.31 9.06 -1.04
CA PHE A 330 -3.24 9.02 -0.04
C PHE A 330 -2.88 7.59 0.44
N ASP A 331 -3.78 6.63 0.26
CA ASP A 331 -3.66 5.26 0.73
C ASP A 331 -2.63 4.44 -0.06
N ILE A 332 -2.23 4.90 -1.25
CA ILE A 332 -1.23 4.24 -2.10
C ILE A 332 0.03 5.09 -2.35
N ILE A 333 0.27 6.12 -1.54
CA ILE A 333 1.53 6.89 -1.59
C ILE A 333 2.74 5.95 -1.43
N PHE A 334 2.71 5.09 -0.40
CA PHE A 334 3.81 4.17 -0.13
C PHE A 334 3.90 3.04 -1.16
N PHE A 335 2.76 2.45 -1.52
CA PHE A 335 2.72 1.27 -2.37
C PHE A 335 2.97 1.58 -3.85
N TRP A 336 2.60 2.78 -4.32
CA TRP A 336 2.65 3.13 -5.73
C TRP A 336 3.55 4.31 -6.01
N VAL A 337 3.27 5.49 -5.42
CA VAL A 337 4.04 6.72 -5.70
C VAL A 337 5.52 6.52 -5.37
N ALA A 338 5.83 6.04 -4.16
CA ALA A 338 7.20 5.76 -3.74
C ALA A 338 7.89 4.72 -4.63
N ARG A 339 7.18 3.66 -5.01
CA ARG A 339 7.73 2.60 -5.88
C ARG A 339 8.02 3.10 -7.29
N MET A 340 7.13 3.93 -7.86
CA MET A 340 7.36 4.61 -9.14
C MET A 340 8.54 5.57 -9.09
N MET A 341 8.68 6.35 -8.01
CA MET A 341 9.83 7.25 -7.81
C MET A 341 11.14 6.46 -7.78
N MET A 342 11.19 5.38 -7.00
CA MET A 342 12.37 4.52 -6.90
C MET A 342 12.75 3.89 -8.24
N MET A 343 11.78 3.33 -8.98
CA MET A 343 12.05 2.66 -10.24
C MET A 343 12.32 3.64 -11.39
N GLY A 344 11.62 4.76 -11.45
CA GLY A 344 11.87 5.81 -12.45
C GLY A 344 13.28 6.37 -12.33
N LEU A 345 13.67 6.78 -11.12
CA LEU A 345 15.02 7.31 -10.87
C LEU A 345 16.12 6.27 -11.04
N HIS A 346 15.81 4.97 -10.92
CA HIS A 346 16.78 3.90 -11.12
C HIS A 346 16.97 3.52 -12.59
N PHE A 347 15.89 3.42 -13.36
CA PHE A 347 15.94 2.93 -14.74
C PHE A 347 16.00 4.04 -15.80
N MET A 348 15.53 5.24 -15.47
CA MET A 348 15.41 6.37 -16.39
C MET A 348 16.31 7.55 -16.02
N ASP A 349 16.97 7.52 -14.85
CA ASP A 349 17.80 8.61 -14.31
C ASP A 349 17.07 9.98 -14.20
N GLU A 350 15.74 9.96 -14.24
CA GLU A 350 14.86 11.14 -14.21
C GLU A 350 13.60 10.81 -13.40
N GLU A 351 12.96 11.82 -12.82
CA GLU A 351 11.74 11.64 -12.05
C GLU A 351 10.54 11.20 -12.91
N PRO A 352 9.70 10.25 -12.46
CA PRO A 352 8.53 9.80 -13.22
C PRO A 352 7.45 10.88 -13.40
N PHE A 353 7.34 11.82 -12.46
CA PHE A 353 6.36 12.91 -12.50
C PHE A 353 6.84 14.17 -11.77
N HIS A 354 6.44 15.34 -12.30
CA HIS A 354 6.75 16.62 -11.68
C HIS A 354 5.87 16.89 -10.44
N THR A 355 4.56 16.62 -10.52
CA THR A 355 3.61 16.88 -9.42
C THR A 355 2.87 15.60 -9.01
N VAL A 356 2.74 15.36 -7.70
CA VAL A 356 1.84 14.35 -7.13
C VAL A 356 0.65 15.05 -6.50
N TYR A 357 -0.50 15.01 -7.16
CA TYR A 357 -1.76 15.50 -6.62
C TYR A 357 -2.47 14.39 -5.83
N VAL A 358 -2.55 14.57 -4.52
CA VAL A 358 -3.15 13.62 -3.59
C VAL A 358 -4.57 14.07 -3.21
N HIS A 359 -5.57 13.36 -3.72
CA HIS A 359 -6.97 13.60 -3.37
C HIS A 359 -7.40 12.77 -2.15
N ALA A 360 -8.47 13.23 -1.48
CA ALA A 360 -9.06 12.50 -0.37
C ALA A 360 -9.90 11.31 -0.86
N LEU A 361 -10.26 10.40 0.06
CA LEU A 361 -11.06 9.23 -0.29
C LEU A 361 -12.55 9.56 -0.28
N VAL A 362 -13.28 8.91 -1.18
CA VAL A 362 -14.75 8.93 -1.14
C VAL A 362 -15.23 8.01 -0.03
N ARG A 363 -16.13 8.54 0.80
CA ARG A 363 -16.79 7.85 1.90
C ARG A 363 -18.28 7.86 1.66
N ASP A 364 -18.99 6.96 2.32
CA ASP A 364 -20.44 7.04 2.36
C ASP A 364 -20.92 8.33 3.05
N LYS A 365 -22.23 8.58 3.00
CA LYS A 365 -22.87 9.76 3.63
C LYS A 365 -22.59 9.89 5.14
N ASN A 366 -22.30 8.77 5.83
CA ASN A 366 -22.00 8.72 7.25
C ASN A 366 -20.49 8.89 7.54
N GLY A 367 -19.64 8.95 6.51
CA GLY A 367 -18.19 9.07 6.63
C GLY A 367 -17.45 7.73 6.77
N GLN A 368 -18.11 6.59 6.54
CA GLN A 368 -17.44 5.29 6.60
C GLN A 368 -16.73 4.99 5.28
N LYS A 369 -15.60 4.25 5.35
CA LYS A 369 -14.97 3.65 4.16
C LYS A 369 -16.02 2.80 3.43
N MET A 370 -16.16 3.02 2.12
CA MET A 370 -16.98 2.17 1.28
C MET A 370 -16.29 0.81 1.11
N SER A 371 -16.99 -0.28 1.38
CA SER A 371 -16.49 -1.64 1.13
C SER A 371 -17.64 -2.61 0.85
N LYS A 372 -17.38 -3.59 -0.03
CA LYS A 372 -18.37 -4.62 -0.37
C LYS A 372 -18.89 -5.34 0.88
N SER A 373 -18.00 -5.62 1.84
CA SER A 373 -18.34 -6.26 3.13
C SER A 373 -19.33 -5.46 3.99
N LYS A 374 -19.34 -4.13 3.89
CA LYS A 374 -20.26 -3.26 4.63
C LYS A 374 -21.57 -2.99 3.88
N GLY A 375 -21.65 -3.39 2.61
CA GLY A 375 -22.83 -3.13 1.76
C GLY A 375 -23.09 -1.64 1.50
N ASN A 376 -22.11 -0.77 1.74
CA ASN A 376 -22.23 0.69 1.58
C ASN A 376 -21.51 1.21 0.33
N VAL A 377 -21.24 0.33 -0.64
CA VAL A 377 -20.68 0.71 -1.95
C VAL A 377 -21.78 1.33 -2.77
N ILE A 378 -21.47 2.46 -3.40
CA ILE A 378 -22.34 3.10 -4.37
C ILE A 378 -21.68 2.92 -5.74
N ASP A 379 -22.37 2.28 -6.68
CA ASP A 379 -21.87 2.14 -8.03
C ASP A 379 -21.94 3.51 -8.73
N PRO A 380 -20.83 4.03 -9.29
CA PRO A 380 -20.88 5.28 -10.04
C PRO A 380 -21.82 5.21 -11.25
N LEU A 381 -22.03 4.04 -11.86
CA LEU A 381 -22.92 3.89 -13.01
C LEU A 381 -24.39 4.11 -12.60
N ASP A 382 -24.81 3.59 -11.45
CA ASP A 382 -26.16 3.82 -10.92
C ASP A 382 -26.41 5.33 -10.70
N LEU A 383 -25.41 6.05 -10.18
CA LEU A 383 -25.49 7.50 -9.99
C LEU A 383 -25.52 8.27 -11.32
N ILE A 384 -24.79 7.79 -12.32
CA ILE A 384 -24.78 8.38 -13.67
C ILE A 384 -26.15 8.20 -14.33
N ASP A 385 -26.75 7.03 -14.23
CA ASP A 385 -28.06 6.76 -14.81
C ASP A 385 -29.16 7.59 -14.13
N GLU A 386 -29.08 7.79 -12.81
CA GLU A 386 -30.07 8.56 -12.06
C GLU A 386 -29.91 10.09 -12.21
N TYR A 387 -28.67 10.60 -12.17
CA TYR A 387 -28.40 12.04 -12.08
C TYR A 387 -27.63 12.64 -13.25
N GLY A 388 -27.02 11.82 -14.10
CA GLY A 388 -26.15 12.22 -15.21
C GLY A 388 -24.67 12.31 -14.82
N ALA A 389 -23.80 12.02 -15.79
CA ALA A 389 -22.35 12.03 -15.61
C ALA A 389 -21.79 13.40 -15.17
N ASP A 390 -22.31 14.49 -15.75
CA ASP A 390 -21.85 15.84 -15.41
C ASP A 390 -22.23 16.22 -13.97
N ALA A 391 -23.40 15.78 -13.50
CA ALA A 391 -23.79 16.01 -12.11
C ALA A 391 -22.84 15.30 -11.14
N LEU A 392 -22.48 14.03 -11.43
CA LEU A 392 -21.53 13.28 -10.63
C LEU A 392 -20.13 13.92 -10.67
N ARG A 393 -19.60 14.22 -11.87
CA ARG A 393 -18.29 14.88 -12.04
C ARG A 393 -18.23 16.20 -11.28
N PHE A 394 -19.20 17.08 -11.48
CA PHE A 394 -19.24 18.39 -10.83
C PHE A 394 -19.34 18.26 -9.30
N THR A 395 -20.12 17.29 -8.80
CA THR A 395 -20.21 17.01 -7.36
C THR A 395 -18.86 16.61 -6.80
N LEU A 396 -18.17 15.66 -7.43
CA LEU A 396 -16.86 15.19 -6.98
C LEU A 396 -15.82 16.31 -7.02
N THR A 397 -15.80 17.11 -8.10
CA THR A 397 -14.87 18.24 -8.26
C THR A 397 -15.08 19.31 -7.18
N VAL A 398 -16.31 19.76 -6.94
CA VAL A 398 -16.60 20.76 -5.89
C VAL A 398 -16.30 20.21 -4.50
N MET A 399 -16.46 18.91 -4.29
CA MET A 399 -16.22 18.27 -2.99
C MET A 399 -14.76 17.85 -2.77
N ALA A 400 -13.90 17.88 -3.80
CA ALA A 400 -12.48 17.55 -3.73
C ALA A 400 -11.64 18.64 -3.03
N ALA A 401 -12.16 19.22 -1.95
CA ALA A 401 -11.43 20.16 -1.12
C ALA A 401 -10.31 19.43 -0.38
N GLN A 402 -9.10 19.99 -0.44
CA GLN A 402 -7.91 19.41 0.18
C GLN A 402 -8.10 19.21 1.70
N GLY A 403 -7.65 18.06 2.21
CA GLY A 403 -7.65 17.74 3.64
C GLY A 403 -8.98 17.25 4.23
N ARG A 404 -10.02 17.00 3.41
CA ARG A 404 -11.29 16.42 3.89
C ARG A 404 -11.77 15.31 2.98
N ASP A 405 -12.13 14.18 3.59
CA ASP A 405 -12.79 13.07 2.89
C ASP A 405 -14.12 13.52 2.26
N VAL A 406 -14.40 12.98 1.08
CA VAL A 406 -15.62 13.28 0.32
C VAL A 406 -16.75 12.40 0.85
N LYS A 407 -17.62 12.96 1.70
CA LYS A 407 -18.84 12.28 2.14
C LYS A 407 -19.89 12.37 1.04
N LEU A 408 -20.02 11.32 0.25
CA LEU A 408 -20.92 11.33 -0.90
C LEU A 408 -22.37 11.11 -0.44
N ASP A 409 -23.18 12.14 -0.64
CA ASP A 409 -24.63 12.12 -0.40
C ASP A 409 -25.33 12.30 -1.76
N PRO A 410 -26.13 11.32 -2.22
CA PRO A 410 -26.89 11.43 -3.47
C PRO A 410 -27.73 12.72 -3.57
N ALA A 411 -28.20 13.26 -2.45
CA ALA A 411 -28.93 14.53 -2.44
C ALA A 411 -28.09 15.72 -2.96
N ARG A 412 -26.77 15.69 -2.77
CA ARG A 412 -25.86 16.69 -3.34
C ARG A 412 -25.75 16.55 -4.85
N ILE A 413 -25.69 15.32 -5.35
CA ILE A 413 -25.63 15.02 -6.78
C ILE A 413 -26.91 15.52 -7.47
N ALA A 414 -28.07 15.26 -6.86
CA ALA A 414 -29.35 15.81 -7.31
C ALA A 414 -29.33 17.36 -7.39
N GLY A 415 -28.68 18.03 -6.44
CA GLY A 415 -28.46 19.48 -6.46
C GLY A 415 -27.69 19.94 -7.70
N TYR A 416 -26.63 19.22 -8.11
CA TYR A 416 -25.85 19.57 -9.29
C TYR A 416 -26.47 19.09 -10.61
N ARG A 417 -27.33 18.08 -10.61
CA ARG A 417 -28.25 17.83 -11.74
C ARG A 417 -29.16 19.03 -11.99
N ASN A 418 -29.69 19.63 -10.92
CA ASN A 418 -30.50 20.85 -11.03
C ASN A 418 -29.69 22.03 -11.57
N PHE A 419 -28.37 22.07 -11.35
CA PHE A 419 -27.49 23.07 -11.95
C PHE A 419 -27.39 22.91 -13.46
N GLY A 420 -27.18 21.69 -13.96
CA GLY A 420 -27.27 21.42 -15.40
C GLY A 420 -28.63 21.81 -15.98
N THR A 421 -29.72 21.53 -15.27
CA THR A 421 -31.08 21.94 -15.67
C THR A 421 -31.24 23.47 -15.71
N LYS A 422 -30.65 24.19 -14.75
CA LYS A 422 -30.67 25.66 -14.71
C LYS A 422 -29.91 26.25 -15.90
N LEU A 423 -28.75 25.70 -16.25
CA LEU A 423 -27.99 26.10 -17.45
C LEU A 423 -28.79 25.83 -18.73
N TRP A 424 -29.40 24.65 -18.85
CA TRP A 424 -30.28 24.33 -19.97
C TRP A 424 -31.41 25.34 -20.14
N ASN A 425 -32.09 25.70 -19.05
CA ASN A 425 -33.17 26.69 -19.08
C ASN A 425 -32.66 28.09 -19.47
N ALA A 426 -31.45 28.46 -19.05
CA ALA A 426 -30.81 29.70 -19.45
C ALA A 426 -30.51 29.75 -20.97
N THR A 427 -30.00 28.64 -21.53
CA THR A 427 -29.80 28.48 -22.97
C THR A 427 -31.13 28.57 -23.73
N ARG A 428 -32.17 27.90 -23.24
CA ARG A 428 -33.53 27.96 -23.84
C ARG A 428 -34.12 29.36 -23.80
N PHE A 429 -33.93 30.09 -22.70
CA PHE A 429 -34.33 31.50 -22.61
C PHE A 429 -33.60 32.35 -23.66
N ALA A 430 -32.30 32.13 -23.87
CA ALA A 430 -31.54 32.83 -24.90
C ALA A 430 -32.08 32.51 -26.31
N GLU A 431 -32.31 31.23 -26.63
CA GLU A 431 -32.92 30.81 -27.90
C GLU A 431 -34.27 31.50 -28.16
N MET A 432 -35.15 31.51 -27.15
CA MET A 432 -36.48 32.14 -27.24
C MET A 432 -36.42 33.66 -27.49
N ASN A 433 -35.31 34.31 -27.14
CA ASN A 433 -35.09 35.74 -27.37
C ASN A 433 -34.22 36.03 -28.61
N GLU A 434 -34.08 35.04 -29.51
CA GLU A 434 -33.32 35.15 -30.76
C GLU A 434 -31.84 35.47 -30.52
N VAL A 435 -31.29 35.00 -29.40
CA VAL A 435 -29.85 35.07 -29.15
C VAL A 435 -29.15 34.12 -30.12
N ALA A 436 -28.24 34.66 -30.90
CA ALA A 436 -27.40 33.91 -31.82
C ALA A 436 -25.96 34.40 -31.72
N ARG A 437 -25.01 33.51 -32.03
CA ARG A 437 -23.59 33.86 -32.09
C ARG A 437 -23.39 35.03 -33.04
N ASN A 438 -22.64 36.03 -32.58
CA ASN A 438 -22.28 37.21 -33.34
C ASN A 438 -20.76 37.42 -33.20
N ASP A 439 -20.00 37.06 -34.23
CA ASP A 439 -18.54 37.16 -34.23
C ASP A 439 -18.03 38.61 -34.36
N ASP A 440 -18.89 39.55 -34.76
CA ASP A 440 -18.55 40.98 -34.87
C ASP A 440 -18.69 41.71 -33.52
N PHE A 441 -19.23 41.06 -32.49
CA PHE A 441 -19.40 41.69 -31.17
C PHE A 441 -18.07 41.79 -30.43
N TRP A 442 -17.62 43.02 -30.20
CA TRP A 442 -16.45 43.28 -29.37
C TRP A 442 -16.84 43.75 -27.97
N LEU A 443 -16.11 43.30 -26.94
CA LEU A 443 -16.46 43.55 -25.53
C LEU A 443 -16.55 45.05 -25.19
N ASN A 444 -15.75 45.89 -25.85
CA ASN A 444 -15.76 47.34 -25.64
C ASN A 444 -16.96 48.05 -26.29
N ASP A 445 -17.72 47.36 -27.14
CA ASP A 445 -18.88 47.93 -27.82
C ASP A 445 -20.13 47.91 -26.93
N ALA A 446 -20.10 47.18 -25.81
CA ALA A 446 -21.20 47.12 -24.85
C ALA A 446 -21.43 48.49 -24.19
N LYS A 447 -22.61 49.08 -24.40
CA LYS A 447 -23.01 50.39 -23.85
C LYS A 447 -23.91 50.23 -22.63
N LEU A 448 -24.76 49.20 -22.61
CA LEU A 448 -25.69 48.99 -21.50
C LEU A 448 -24.93 48.60 -20.23
N ALA A 449 -25.28 49.24 -19.12
CA ALA A 449 -24.64 49.00 -17.83
C ALA A 449 -24.72 47.53 -17.39
N VAL A 450 -25.85 46.87 -17.67
CA VAL A 450 -26.07 45.44 -17.36
C VAL A 450 -25.14 44.52 -18.16
N ASN A 451 -24.88 44.82 -19.44
CA ASN A 451 -23.98 44.05 -20.30
C ASN A 451 -22.51 44.26 -19.87
N ARG A 452 -22.11 45.52 -19.61
CA ARG A 452 -20.76 45.83 -19.10
C ARG A 452 -20.49 45.17 -17.75
N TRP A 453 -21.50 45.11 -16.88
CA TRP A 453 -21.41 44.46 -15.59
C TRP A 453 -21.17 42.96 -15.73
N ILE A 454 -21.98 42.24 -16.51
CA ILE A 454 -21.80 40.78 -16.64
C ILE A 454 -20.46 40.41 -17.28
N LEU A 455 -19.97 41.20 -18.25
CA LEU A 455 -18.65 40.98 -18.87
C LEU A 455 -17.51 41.15 -17.86
N THR A 456 -17.67 42.08 -16.92
CA THR A 456 -16.73 42.27 -15.81
C THR A 456 -16.75 41.08 -14.85
N GLU A 457 -17.94 40.60 -14.48
CA GLU A 457 -18.08 39.43 -13.60
C GLU A 457 -17.59 38.15 -14.29
N LEU A 458 -17.82 38.00 -15.59
CA LEU A 458 -17.29 36.90 -16.39
C LEU A 458 -15.76 36.89 -16.36
N THR A 459 -15.13 38.05 -16.55
CA THR A 459 -13.67 38.17 -16.48
C THR A 459 -13.12 37.76 -15.11
N ARG A 460 -13.82 38.11 -14.02
CA ARG A 460 -13.47 37.69 -12.66
C ARG A 460 -13.64 36.18 -12.47
N ALA A 461 -14.74 35.63 -12.95
CA ALA A 461 -15.02 34.19 -12.89
C ALA A 461 -13.96 33.40 -13.67
N ALA A 462 -13.65 33.80 -14.90
CA ALA A 462 -12.61 33.17 -15.71
C ALA A 462 -11.24 33.18 -15.00
N ARG A 463 -10.84 34.30 -14.40
CA ARG A 463 -9.61 34.37 -13.60
C ARG A 463 -9.63 33.41 -12.41
N ALA A 464 -10.73 33.35 -11.66
CA ALA A 464 -10.85 32.48 -10.49
C ALA A 464 -10.85 30.99 -10.87
N VAL A 465 -11.51 30.63 -11.98
CA VAL A 465 -11.49 29.25 -12.52
C VAL A 465 -10.08 28.87 -12.97
N THR A 466 -9.42 29.74 -13.75
CA THR A 466 -8.03 29.53 -14.19
C THR A 466 -7.08 29.38 -13.02
N GLU A 467 -7.16 30.26 -12.01
CA GLU A 467 -6.33 30.16 -10.80
C GLU A 467 -6.60 28.84 -10.05
N GLY A 468 -7.86 28.46 -9.87
CA GLY A 468 -8.21 27.19 -9.23
C GLY A 468 -7.66 25.97 -9.96
N ILE A 469 -7.73 25.93 -11.30
CA ILE A 469 -7.18 24.82 -12.09
C ILE A 469 -5.65 24.79 -12.00
N THR A 470 -4.99 25.92 -12.27
CA THR A 470 -3.52 26.04 -12.29
C THR A 470 -2.86 25.85 -10.92
N SER A 471 -3.61 26.05 -9.83
CA SER A 471 -3.16 25.80 -8.46
C SER A 471 -3.67 24.48 -7.86
N TYR A 472 -4.28 23.61 -8.68
CA TYR A 472 -4.87 22.33 -8.25
C TYR A 472 -5.96 22.46 -7.16
N ARG A 473 -6.59 23.63 -7.06
CA ARG A 473 -7.77 23.88 -6.22
C ARG A 473 -9.05 23.73 -7.04
N PHE A 474 -9.26 22.52 -7.56
CA PHE A 474 -10.38 22.21 -8.46
C PHE A 474 -11.76 22.50 -7.83
N ASN A 475 -11.87 22.32 -6.50
CA ASN A 475 -13.07 22.67 -5.75
C ASN A 475 -13.38 24.18 -5.79
N GLU A 476 -12.35 25.03 -5.77
CA GLU A 476 -12.51 26.48 -5.88
C GLU A 476 -12.87 26.90 -7.30
N ALA A 477 -12.26 26.27 -8.31
CA ALA A 477 -12.61 26.49 -9.71
C ALA A 477 -14.09 26.16 -9.96
N ALA A 478 -14.54 24.96 -9.58
CA ALA A 478 -15.92 24.56 -9.75
C ALA A 478 -16.89 25.44 -8.93
N GLY A 479 -16.51 25.83 -7.71
CA GLY A 479 -17.29 26.77 -6.91
C GLY A 479 -17.41 28.17 -7.54
N ALA A 480 -16.35 28.67 -8.17
CA ALA A 480 -16.36 29.95 -8.89
C ALA A 480 -17.27 29.88 -10.13
N ALA A 481 -17.17 28.80 -10.91
CA ALA A 481 -18.03 28.58 -12.07
C ALA A 481 -19.52 28.49 -11.66
N TYR A 482 -19.84 27.71 -10.63
CA TYR A 482 -21.20 27.61 -10.09
C TYR A 482 -21.76 28.98 -9.69
N ARG A 483 -21.00 29.76 -8.91
CA ARG A 483 -21.44 31.10 -8.46
C ARG A 483 -21.70 32.03 -9.62
N PHE A 484 -20.82 32.06 -10.62
CA PHE A 484 -21.00 32.92 -11.79
C PHE A 484 -22.24 32.52 -12.58
N VAL A 485 -22.39 31.24 -12.92
CA VAL A 485 -23.48 30.77 -13.77
C VAL A 485 -24.82 30.86 -13.06
N TRP A 486 -24.92 30.28 -11.86
CA TRP A 486 -26.20 30.25 -11.16
C TRP A 486 -26.55 31.62 -10.61
N ASN A 487 -25.68 32.22 -9.79
CA ASN A 487 -26.06 33.39 -9.01
C ASN A 487 -25.95 34.69 -9.80
N LEU A 488 -24.99 34.84 -10.72
CA LEU A 488 -24.81 36.11 -11.43
C LEU A 488 -25.48 36.11 -12.80
N PHE A 489 -25.21 35.09 -13.62
CA PHE A 489 -25.76 35.01 -14.96
C PHE A 489 -27.27 34.69 -14.94
N CYS A 490 -27.67 33.59 -14.29
CA CYS A 490 -29.06 33.18 -14.31
C CYS A 490 -29.97 34.00 -13.39
N ASP A 491 -29.60 34.19 -12.13
CA ASP A 491 -30.50 34.83 -11.14
C ASP A 491 -30.56 36.36 -11.27
N TRP A 492 -29.53 37.00 -11.85
CA TRP A 492 -29.50 38.45 -12.02
C TRP A 492 -29.49 38.88 -13.50
N TYR A 493 -28.47 38.49 -14.27
CA TYR A 493 -28.28 39.05 -15.62
C TYR A 493 -29.45 38.75 -16.55
N LEU A 494 -29.89 37.48 -16.65
CA LEU A 494 -31.03 37.12 -17.49
C LEU A 494 -32.35 37.76 -17.03
N GLU A 495 -32.55 37.89 -15.72
CA GLU A 495 -33.73 38.55 -15.15
C GLU A 495 -33.75 40.05 -15.48
N LEU A 496 -32.61 40.73 -15.35
CA LEU A 496 -32.44 42.15 -15.69
C LEU A 496 -32.54 42.43 -17.19
N LEU A 497 -32.34 41.41 -18.05
CA LEU A 497 -32.53 41.53 -19.50
C LEU A 497 -33.97 41.35 -19.96
N LYS A 498 -34.87 40.78 -19.14
CA LYS A 498 -36.28 40.61 -19.52
C LYS A 498 -36.95 41.92 -19.95
N PRO A 499 -36.81 43.05 -19.23
CA PRO A 499 -37.35 44.33 -19.68
C PRO A 499 -36.70 44.85 -20.96
N VAL A 500 -35.43 44.56 -21.20
CA VAL A 500 -34.71 44.95 -22.43
C VAL A 500 -35.30 44.21 -23.63
N PHE A 501 -35.49 42.89 -23.51
CA PHE A 501 -36.09 42.07 -24.57
C PHE A 501 -37.58 42.38 -24.81
N MET A 502 -38.32 42.77 -23.77
CA MET A 502 -39.71 43.20 -23.89
C MET A 502 -39.87 44.66 -24.35
N GLY A 503 -38.78 45.44 -24.38
CA GLY A 503 -38.79 46.85 -24.74
C GLY A 503 -38.93 47.10 -26.24
N THR A 504 -38.86 48.38 -26.65
CA THR A 504 -38.93 48.81 -28.06
C THR A 504 -37.58 49.27 -28.62
N ASP A 505 -36.53 49.32 -27.81
CA ASP A 505 -35.18 49.71 -28.24
C ASP A 505 -34.46 48.52 -28.91
N GLU A 506 -34.49 48.49 -30.23
CA GLU A 506 -33.87 47.42 -31.02
C GLU A 506 -32.33 47.41 -30.93
N ALA A 507 -31.69 48.56 -30.68
CA ALA A 507 -30.24 48.61 -30.50
C ALA A 507 -29.84 47.96 -29.16
N ALA A 508 -30.59 48.26 -28.10
CA ALA A 508 -30.40 47.62 -26.79
C ALA A 508 -30.63 46.10 -26.84
N LYS A 509 -31.62 45.64 -27.60
CA LYS A 509 -31.86 44.20 -27.83
C LYS A 509 -30.72 43.55 -28.60
N ALA A 510 -30.28 44.15 -29.69
CA ALA A 510 -29.20 43.61 -30.52
C ALA A 510 -27.90 43.48 -29.72
N GLU A 511 -27.53 44.52 -28.95
CA GLU A 511 -26.37 44.48 -28.05
C GLU A 511 -26.52 43.36 -27.01
N SER A 512 -27.68 43.27 -26.36
CA SER A 512 -27.92 42.27 -25.31
C SER A 512 -27.92 40.84 -25.85
N ARG A 513 -28.46 40.61 -27.06
CA ARG A 513 -28.38 39.31 -27.73
C ARG A 513 -26.93 38.91 -27.98
N ALA A 514 -26.14 39.80 -28.56
CA ALA A 514 -24.74 39.55 -28.82
C ALA A 514 -23.94 39.29 -27.53
N CYS A 515 -24.19 40.09 -26.48
CA CYS A 515 -23.53 39.93 -25.19
C CYS A 515 -23.93 38.61 -24.49
N VAL A 516 -25.22 38.22 -24.51
CA VAL A 516 -25.66 36.92 -23.96
C VAL A 516 -25.01 35.76 -24.72
N ALA A 517 -24.96 35.83 -26.06
CA ALA A 517 -24.32 34.79 -26.87
C ALA A 517 -22.84 34.61 -26.50
N PHE A 518 -22.09 35.71 -26.37
CA PHE A 518 -20.70 35.69 -25.93
C PHE A 518 -20.55 35.10 -24.52
N VAL A 519 -21.36 35.56 -23.56
CA VAL A 519 -21.28 35.09 -22.16
C VAL A 519 -21.62 33.59 -22.07
N LEU A 520 -22.61 33.10 -22.81
CA LEU A 520 -22.92 31.67 -22.86
C LEU A 520 -21.77 30.84 -23.44
N ASP A 521 -21.15 31.29 -24.54
CA ASP A 521 -19.99 30.62 -25.14
C ASP A 521 -18.83 30.49 -24.14
N GLU A 522 -18.56 31.54 -23.37
CA GLU A 522 -17.55 31.51 -22.30
C GLU A 522 -17.97 30.63 -21.11
N ILE A 523 -19.25 30.61 -20.73
CA ILE A 523 -19.76 29.70 -19.69
C ILE A 523 -19.49 28.24 -20.09
N TYR A 524 -19.77 27.87 -21.34
CA TYR A 524 -19.53 26.51 -21.81
C TYR A 524 -18.04 26.16 -21.78
N LYS A 525 -17.16 27.09 -22.16
CA LYS A 525 -15.70 26.89 -22.05
C LYS A 525 -15.24 26.69 -20.61
N LEU A 526 -15.75 27.51 -19.68
CA LEU A 526 -15.39 27.44 -18.27
C LEU A 526 -15.89 26.17 -17.57
N LEU A 527 -17.01 25.60 -18.02
CA LEU A 527 -17.61 24.38 -17.46
C LEU A 527 -17.21 23.08 -18.16
N HIS A 528 -16.52 23.17 -19.31
CA HIS A 528 -16.18 21.98 -20.11
C HIS A 528 -15.19 21.02 -19.42
N PRO A 529 -14.10 21.49 -18.76
CA PRO A 529 -13.24 20.62 -17.94
C PRO A 529 -14.01 20.03 -16.75
#